data_AF-A3CQE7-F1
#
_entry.id   AF-A3CQE7-F1
#
_cell.length_a   1.000
_cell.length_b   1.000
_cell.length_c   1.000
_cell.angle_alpha   90.00
_cell.angle_beta   90.00
_cell.angle_gamma   90.00
#
_symmetry.space_group_name_H-M   'P 1'
#
loop_
_entity.id
_entity.type
_entity.pdbx_description
1 polymer ?
#
loop_
_entity_poly.entity_id
_entity_poly.type
_entity_poly.pdbx_seq_one_letter_code
_entity_poly.pdbx_strand_id
1 'polypeptide(L)'
;MKRADRAVILGQFIMIYRAENLEMAGQALEDFLAEWKPKYRKVMESLEKTDNLLTFYQFPYQIWHSMYSTNLIESLNKEIKHQTKKKVLFPNEEALERYLVTLFEDYNFKQSQRIHKGFGQCSDTLESLFN
;
A
#
# COMPACT_ATOMS: atom_id res chain seq x y z
N MET A 1 -16.47 3.96 11.97
CA MET A 1 -15.89 2.80 12.69
C MET A 1 -15.50 3.21 14.10
N LYS A 2 -16.04 2.54 15.15
CA LYS A 2 -15.74 2.85 16.55
C LYS A 2 -14.28 2.52 16.89
N ARG A 3 -13.67 3.27 17.81
CA ARG A 3 -12.25 3.08 18.20
C ARG A 3 -11.98 1.68 18.77
N ALA A 4 -12.91 1.15 19.57
CA ALA A 4 -12.78 -0.17 20.20
C ALA A 4 -12.68 -1.32 19.19
N ASP A 5 -13.36 -1.22 18.05
CA ASP A 5 -13.37 -2.29 17.04
C ASP A 5 -12.15 -2.23 16.10
N ARG A 6 -11.37 -1.14 16.11
CA ARG A 6 -10.28 -0.92 15.13
C ARG A 6 -9.22 -2.01 15.17
N ALA A 7 -8.77 -2.38 16.36
CA ALA A 7 -7.71 -3.37 16.52
C ALA A 7 -8.15 -4.74 16.01
N VAL A 8 -9.39 -5.14 16.31
CA VAL A 8 -9.97 -6.42 15.87
C VAL A 8 -10.12 -6.45 14.34
N ILE A 9 -10.73 -5.40 13.78
CA ILE A 9 -10.94 -5.27 12.33
C ILE A 9 -9.60 -5.31 11.60
N LEU A 10 -8.59 -4.58 12.08
CA LEU A 10 -7.25 -4.60 11.48
C LEU A 10 -6.62 -5.99 11.57
N GLY A 11 -6.73 -6.67 12.73
CA GLY A 11 -6.23 -8.02 12.92
C GLY A 11 -6.83 -9.02 11.93
N GLN A 12 -8.14 -8.97 11.72
CA GLN A 12 -8.83 -9.83 10.75
C GLN A 12 -8.49 -9.44 9.30
N PHE A 13 -8.43 -8.15 9.00
CA PHE A 13 -8.08 -7.67 7.67
C PHE A 13 -6.66 -8.06 7.25
N ILE A 14 -5.72 -8.16 8.20
CA ILE A 14 -4.37 -8.68 7.96
C ILE A 14 -4.40 -10.11 7.41
N MET A 15 -5.35 -10.93 7.83
CA MET A 15 -5.45 -12.33 7.38
C MET A 15 -5.82 -12.44 5.90
N ILE A 16 -6.56 -11.46 5.36
CA ILE A 16 -6.98 -11.44 3.95
C ILE A 16 -5.77 -11.33 3.02
N TYR A 17 -4.91 -10.33 3.23
CA TYR A 17 -3.75 -10.10 2.35
C TYR A 17 -2.53 -10.96 2.71
N ARG A 18 -2.56 -11.69 3.83
CA ARG A 18 -1.54 -12.68 4.21
C ARG A 18 -1.93 -14.12 3.92
N ALA A 19 -3.09 -14.36 3.33
CA ALA A 19 -3.49 -15.69 2.92
C ALA A 19 -2.47 -16.29 1.94
N GLU A 20 -2.37 -17.61 1.89
CA GLU A 20 -1.34 -18.29 1.10
C GLU A 20 -1.65 -18.26 -0.41
N ASN A 21 -2.92 -18.05 -0.78
CA ASN A 21 -3.36 -18.00 -2.17
C ASN A 21 -4.64 -17.16 -2.33
N LEU A 22 -4.98 -16.86 -3.59
CA LEU A 22 -6.12 -16.02 -3.96
C LEU A 22 -7.47 -16.58 -3.48
N GLU A 23 -7.66 -17.91 -3.51
CA GLU A 23 -8.90 -18.55 -3.10
C GLU A 23 -9.16 -18.37 -1.60
N MET A 24 -8.15 -18.64 -0.77
CA MET A 24 -8.25 -18.40 0.68
C MET A 24 -8.39 -16.91 1.02
N ALA A 25 -7.74 -16.03 0.27
CA ALA A 25 -7.91 -14.59 0.43
C ALA A 25 -9.34 -14.14 0.11
N GLY A 26 -9.94 -14.71 -0.94
CA GLY A 26 -11.33 -14.48 -1.33
C GLY A 26 -12.30 -14.93 -0.25
N GLN A 27 -12.16 -16.16 0.25
CA GLN A 27 -13.01 -16.66 1.34
C GLN A 27 -12.87 -15.81 2.61
N ALA A 28 -11.65 -15.45 3.00
CA ALA A 28 -11.41 -14.59 4.16
C ALA A 28 -12.02 -13.20 4.00
N LEU A 29 -12.06 -12.66 2.77
CA LEU A 29 -12.71 -11.38 2.47
C LEU A 29 -14.23 -11.50 2.58
N GLU A 30 -14.83 -12.58 2.06
CA GLU A 30 -16.27 -12.83 2.18
C GLU A 30 -16.71 -12.94 3.64
N ASP A 31 -15.99 -13.73 4.43
CA ASP A 31 -16.26 -13.90 5.87
C ASP A 31 -16.14 -12.57 6.62
N PHE A 32 -15.09 -11.80 6.32
CA PHE A 32 -14.88 -10.47 6.89
C PHE A 32 -16.00 -9.49 6.54
N LEU A 33 -16.46 -9.49 5.27
CA LEU A 33 -17.58 -8.66 4.85
C LEU A 33 -18.87 -9.09 5.55
N ALA A 34 -19.15 -10.38 5.65
CA ALA A 34 -20.34 -10.90 6.33
C ALA A 34 -20.40 -10.48 7.80
N GLU A 35 -19.27 -10.53 8.52
CA GLU A 35 -19.18 -10.14 9.93
C GLU A 35 -19.41 -8.65 10.15
N TRP A 36 -18.78 -7.79 9.34
CA TRP A 36 -18.74 -6.35 9.62
C TRP A 36 -19.74 -5.52 8.83
N LYS A 37 -20.33 -6.02 7.75
CA LYS A 37 -21.31 -5.29 6.92
C LYS A 37 -22.55 -4.85 7.72
N PRO A 38 -23.10 -5.63 8.68
CA PRO A 38 -24.19 -5.17 9.53
C PRO A 38 -23.85 -3.94 10.38
N LYS A 39 -22.60 -3.81 10.83
CA LYS A 39 -22.14 -2.76 11.76
C LYS A 39 -21.52 -1.56 11.05
N TYR A 40 -20.86 -1.79 9.91
CA TYR A 40 -20.09 -0.79 9.16
C TYR A 40 -20.40 -0.81 7.66
N ARG A 41 -21.69 -0.87 7.31
CA ARG A 41 -22.23 -0.97 5.95
C ARG A 41 -21.46 -0.18 4.88
N LYS A 42 -21.33 1.15 5.03
CA LYS A 42 -20.68 2.00 4.00
C LYS A 42 -19.22 1.61 3.73
N VAL A 43 -18.49 1.23 4.76
CA VAL A 43 -17.07 0.83 4.62
C VAL A 43 -16.99 -0.50 3.90
N MET A 44 -17.86 -1.45 4.28
CA MET A 44 -17.88 -2.78 3.68
C MET A 44 -18.39 -2.76 2.24
N GLU A 45 -19.40 -1.96 1.92
CA GLU A 45 -19.85 -1.74 0.53
C GLU A 45 -18.77 -1.10 -0.34
N SER A 46 -17.94 -0.20 0.22
CA SER A 46 -16.80 0.36 -0.51
C SER A 46 -15.71 -0.68 -0.76
N LEU A 47 -15.47 -1.55 0.22
CA LEU A 47 -14.48 -2.62 0.11
C LEU A 47 -14.93 -3.68 -0.91
N GLU A 48 -16.19 -4.08 -0.87
CA GLU A 48 -16.83 -5.03 -1.80
C GLU A 48 -16.80 -4.54 -3.25
N LYS A 49 -16.84 -3.23 -3.49
CA LYS A 49 -16.71 -2.62 -4.82
C LYS A 49 -15.26 -2.51 -5.32
N THR A 50 -14.27 -2.87 -4.49
CA THR A 50 -12.86 -2.76 -4.86
C THR A 50 -12.42 -4.02 -5.60
N ASP A 51 -12.65 -4.04 -6.92
CA ASP A 51 -12.41 -5.22 -7.77
C ASP A 51 -10.94 -5.68 -7.80
N ASN A 52 -10.00 -4.76 -7.54
CA ASN A 52 -8.56 -5.00 -7.69
C ASN A 52 -7.81 -5.23 -6.37
N LEU A 53 -8.53 -5.49 -5.27
CA LEU A 53 -7.92 -5.62 -3.94
C LEU A 53 -6.90 -6.77 -3.88
N LEU A 54 -7.21 -7.89 -4.54
CA LEU A 54 -6.44 -9.13 -4.49
C LEU A 54 -5.63 -9.39 -5.77
N THR A 55 -5.58 -8.43 -6.71
CA THR A 55 -4.85 -8.61 -7.99
C THR A 55 -3.35 -8.87 -7.77
N PHE A 56 -2.79 -8.43 -6.64
CA PHE A 56 -1.38 -8.67 -6.33
C PHE A 56 -1.02 -10.17 -6.20
N TYR A 57 -2.00 -11.05 -5.96
CA TYR A 57 -1.77 -12.52 -5.95
C TYR A 57 -1.37 -13.08 -7.33
N GLN A 58 -1.56 -12.32 -8.41
CA GLN A 58 -1.10 -12.69 -9.76
C GLN A 58 0.41 -12.56 -9.93
N PHE A 59 1.09 -11.90 -8.99
CA PHE A 59 2.54 -11.71 -9.00
C PHE A 59 3.27 -12.77 -8.18
N PRO A 60 4.60 -12.92 -8.34
CA PRO A 60 5.38 -13.82 -7.51
C PRO A 60 5.26 -13.52 -6.02
N TYR A 61 5.09 -14.58 -5.21
CA TYR A 61 4.98 -14.52 -3.75
C TYR A 61 6.06 -13.66 -3.08
N GLN A 62 7.27 -13.68 -3.65
CA GLN A 62 8.44 -12.96 -3.16
C GLN A 62 8.17 -11.46 -3.01
N ILE A 63 7.35 -10.87 -3.90
CA ILE A 63 7.04 -9.43 -3.88
C ILE A 63 5.73 -9.07 -3.16
N TRP A 64 4.90 -10.04 -2.75
CA TRP A 64 3.61 -9.74 -2.11
C TRP A 64 3.76 -8.83 -0.89
N HIS A 65 4.77 -9.11 -0.04
CA HIS A 65 5.05 -8.26 1.13
C HIS A 65 5.31 -6.80 0.77
N SER A 66 5.95 -6.56 -0.36
CA SER A 66 6.24 -5.23 -0.86
C SER A 66 5.00 -4.53 -1.40
N MET A 67 4.05 -5.31 -1.95
CA MET A 67 2.79 -4.82 -2.51
C MET A 67 1.78 -4.41 -1.41
N TYR A 68 1.58 -5.24 -0.39
CA TYR A 68 0.61 -4.92 0.68
C TYR A 68 1.19 -4.05 1.81
N SER A 69 2.52 -3.85 1.85
CA SER A 69 3.17 -3.00 2.85
C SER A 69 3.04 -1.53 2.48
N THR A 70 2.54 -0.70 3.39
CA THR A 70 2.49 0.75 3.21
C THR A 70 3.83 1.46 3.47
N ASN A 71 4.86 0.73 3.93
CA ASN A 71 6.13 1.33 4.35
C ASN A 71 6.78 2.24 3.31
N LEU A 72 6.71 1.91 2.01
CA LEU A 72 7.30 2.72 0.94
C LEU A 72 6.60 4.09 0.82
N ILE A 73 5.26 4.06 0.75
CA ILE A 73 4.44 5.26 0.62
C ILE A 73 4.50 6.09 1.92
N GLU A 74 4.44 5.45 3.08
CA GLU A 74 4.54 6.11 4.38
C GLU A 74 5.93 6.74 4.61
N SER A 75 7.00 6.06 4.17
CA SER A 75 8.35 6.63 4.22
C SER A 75 8.48 7.88 3.36
N LEU A 76 7.93 7.86 2.14
CA LEU A 76 7.89 9.04 1.27
C LEU A 76 7.05 10.17 1.88
N ASN A 77 5.83 9.88 2.34
CA ASN A 77 4.96 10.85 2.98
C ASN A 77 5.61 11.49 4.22
N LYS A 78 6.31 10.69 5.02
CA LYS A 78 7.06 11.16 6.18
C LYS A 78 8.19 12.10 5.77
N GLU A 79 8.93 11.79 4.72
CA GLU A 79 10.01 12.64 4.20
C GLU A 79 9.46 13.98 3.70
N ILE A 80 8.40 13.96 2.87
CA ILE A 80 7.71 15.16 2.40
C ILE A 80 7.28 16.03 3.58
N LYS A 81 6.57 15.44 4.55
CA LYS A 81 6.10 16.16 5.73
C LYS A 81 7.26 16.74 6.56
N HIS A 82 8.35 15.98 6.73
CA HIS A 82 9.51 16.43 7.48
C HIS A 82 10.20 17.63 6.79
N GLN A 83 10.42 17.55 5.48
CA GLN A 83 11.14 18.57 4.72
C GLN A 83 10.29 19.82 4.48
N THR A 84 9.00 19.67 4.22
CA THR A 84 8.08 20.81 4.10
C THR A 84 7.92 21.53 5.43
N LYS A 85 7.87 20.83 6.57
CA LYS A 85 7.79 21.46 7.90
C LYS A 85 8.97 22.37 8.23
N LYS A 86 10.15 22.13 7.64
CA LYS A 86 11.32 23.02 7.78
C LYS A 86 11.13 24.36 7.07
N LYS A 87 10.24 24.43 6.09
CA LYS A 87 9.90 25.64 5.34
C LYS A 87 8.59 26.21 5.91
N VAL A 88 8.68 27.37 6.57
CA VAL A 88 7.53 27.98 7.25
C VAL A 88 6.51 28.56 6.26
N LEU A 89 6.96 29.05 5.10
CA LEU A 89 6.11 29.62 4.05
C LEU A 89 6.76 29.45 2.67
N PHE A 90 5.93 29.22 1.65
CA PHE A 90 6.32 29.30 0.25
C PHE A 90 5.78 30.60 -0.37
N PRO A 91 6.55 31.30 -1.20
CA PRO A 91 6.13 32.60 -1.76
C PRO A 91 4.99 32.48 -2.78
N ASN A 92 4.89 31.35 -3.49
CA ASN A 92 3.80 31.00 -4.41
C ASN A 92 3.74 29.48 -4.62
N GLU A 93 2.73 29.02 -5.35
CA GLU A 93 2.53 27.59 -5.65
C GLU A 93 3.68 27.00 -6.47
N GLU A 94 4.19 27.72 -7.47
CA GLU A 94 5.32 27.25 -8.28
C GLU A 94 6.60 27.00 -7.45
N ALA A 95 6.82 27.81 -6.41
CA ALA A 95 7.95 27.64 -5.51
C ALA A 95 7.81 26.38 -4.65
N LEU A 96 6.58 26.02 -4.27
CA LEU A 96 6.30 24.74 -3.61
C LEU A 96 6.51 23.58 -4.59
N GLU A 97 6.01 23.69 -5.81
CA GLU A 97 6.16 22.66 -6.84
C GLU A 97 7.64 22.37 -7.13
N ARG A 98 8.44 23.41 -7.41
CA ARG A 98 9.90 23.26 -7.62
C ARG A 98 10.59 22.59 -6.43
N TYR A 99 10.19 22.94 -5.21
CA TYR A 99 10.73 22.32 -4.00
C TYR A 99 10.37 20.84 -3.88
N LEU A 100 9.13 20.47 -4.20
CA LEU A 100 8.69 19.08 -4.22
C LEU A 100 9.42 18.27 -5.30
N VAL A 101 9.62 18.83 -6.49
CA VAL A 101 10.39 18.17 -7.55
C VAL A 101 11.80 17.85 -7.08
N THR A 102 12.53 18.82 -6.52
CA THR A 102 13.88 18.57 -5.97
C THR A 102 13.87 17.50 -4.89
N LEU A 103 12.86 17.50 -4.01
CA LEU A 103 12.73 16.48 -2.98
C LEU A 103 12.51 15.07 -3.58
N PHE A 104 11.68 14.97 -4.61
CA PHE A 104 11.43 13.71 -5.31
C PHE A 104 12.67 13.22 -6.05
N GLU A 105 13.43 14.10 -6.69
CA GLU A 105 14.71 13.75 -7.32
C GLU A 105 15.70 13.16 -6.31
N ASP A 106 15.88 13.83 -5.17
CA ASP A 106 16.75 13.35 -4.08
C ASP A 106 16.28 12.00 -3.52
N TYR A 107 14.97 11.83 -3.33
CA TYR A 107 14.40 10.57 -2.86
C TYR A 107 14.60 9.46 -3.88
N ASN A 108 14.27 9.70 -5.15
CA ASN A 108 14.39 8.75 -6.23
C ASN A 108 15.84 8.33 -6.46
N PHE A 109 16.80 9.26 -6.40
CA PHE A 109 18.22 8.95 -6.49
C PHE A 109 18.69 8.01 -5.37
N LYS A 110 18.21 8.22 -4.14
CA LYS A 110 18.54 7.33 -3.00
C LYS A 110 17.89 5.95 -3.13
N GLN A 111 16.69 5.86 -3.69
CA GLN A 111 15.98 4.58 -3.86
C GLN A 111 16.39 3.82 -5.11
N SER A 112 16.81 4.49 -6.19
CA SER A 112 17.21 3.84 -7.46
C SER A 112 18.42 2.93 -7.29
N GLN A 113 19.25 3.18 -6.28
CA GLN A 113 20.40 2.35 -5.92
C GLN A 113 20.03 1.10 -5.11
N ARG A 114 18.74 0.87 -4.84
CA ARG A 114 18.27 -0.20 -3.94
C ARG A 114 17.31 -1.12 -4.68
N ILE A 115 17.52 -2.42 -4.49
CA ILE A 115 16.54 -3.44 -4.88
C ILE A 115 15.60 -3.64 -3.69
N HIS A 116 14.31 -3.43 -3.91
CA HIS A 116 13.33 -3.61 -2.84
C HIS A 116 13.10 -5.09 -2.54
N LYS A 117 12.59 -5.39 -1.34
CA LYS A 117 12.42 -6.76 -0.84
C LYS A 117 11.64 -7.61 -1.85
N GLY A 118 12.14 -8.82 -2.12
CA GLY A 118 11.52 -9.78 -3.03
C GLY A 118 11.87 -9.58 -4.50
N PHE A 119 12.00 -8.33 -4.98
CA PHE A 119 12.19 -8.03 -6.41
C PHE A 119 13.46 -8.66 -6.98
N GLY A 120 14.56 -8.63 -6.24
CA GLY A 120 15.81 -9.26 -6.67
C GLY A 120 15.76 -10.80 -6.76
N GLN A 121 14.75 -11.44 -6.16
CA GLN A 121 14.60 -12.90 -6.15
C GLN A 121 13.74 -13.42 -7.31
N CYS A 122 13.01 -12.54 -7.99
CA CYS A 122 12.06 -12.93 -9.04
C CYS A 122 12.17 -12.02 -10.28
N SER A 123 13.34 -11.44 -10.55
CA SER A 123 13.54 -10.53 -11.70
C SER A 123 13.17 -11.21 -13.03
N ASP A 124 13.76 -12.38 -13.29
CA ASP A 124 13.51 -13.15 -14.53
C ASP A 124 12.02 -13.51 -14.70
N THR A 125 11.38 -13.92 -13.60
CA THR A 125 9.94 -14.25 -13.60
C THR A 125 9.10 -13.01 -13.91
N LEU A 126 9.43 -11.86 -13.30
CA LEU A 126 8.71 -10.61 -13.56
C LEU A 126 8.89 -10.16 -15.01
N GLU A 127 10.10 -10.25 -15.57
CA GLU A 127 10.35 -9.92 -16.98
C GLU A 127 9.52 -10.81 -17.91
N SER A 128 9.41 -12.11 -17.62
CA SER A 128 8.61 -13.03 -18.43
C SER A 128 7.10 -12.77 -18.40
N LEU A 129 6.58 -12.09 -17.36
CA LEU A 129 5.13 -11.79 -17.27
C LEU A 129 4.69 -10.66 -18.21
N PHE A 130 5.63 -9.84 -18.70
CA PHE A 130 5.35 -8.66 -19.52
C PHE A 130 5.94 -8.72 -20.93
N ASN A 131 6.58 -9.84 -21.28
CA ASN A 131 7.06 -10.14 -22.63
C ASN A 131 5.98 -10.86 -23.44
#